data_AF-A0A9X2BP92-F1
#
_entry.id   AF-A0A9X2BP92-F1
#
_cell.length_a   1.000
_cell.length_b   1.000
_cell.length_c   1.000
_cell.angle_alpha   90.00
_cell.angle_beta   90.00
_cell.angle_gamma   90.00
#
_symmetry.space_group_name_H-M   'P 1'
#
loop_
_entity.id
_entity.type
_entity.pdbx_description
1 polymer ?
#
loop_
_entity_poly.entity_id
_entity_poly.type
_entity_poly.pdbx_seq_one_letter_code
_entity_poly.pdbx_strand_id
1 'polypeptide(L)'
;MIFFLIFFGTFLLMECVTWLTHKYVMHGSMWYFHADHHQPKYANVFERNDIFFVIFAIPSIVLFYYGVEGGLNYLFFIGLGIMFYGMCYFMIHDVLIHQRFKWFKHTNNKYLIGLRKAHKVHHKHLGKEHGECFGMLFVPFKYYKI
;
A
#
# COMPACT_ATOMS: atom_id res chain seq x y z
N MET A 1 9.16 -3.40 25.29
CA MET A 1 8.49 -2.10 25.05
C MET A 1 9.10 -1.35 23.86
N ILE A 2 10.41 -1.06 23.85
CA ILE A 2 11.05 -0.28 22.77
C ILE A 2 10.88 -0.89 21.38
N PHE A 3 11.04 -2.21 21.22
CA PHE A 3 10.86 -2.89 19.94
C PHE A 3 9.43 -2.83 19.40
N PHE A 4 8.44 -2.88 20.29
CA PHE A 4 7.03 -2.70 19.90
C PHE A 4 6.77 -1.28 19.38
N LEU A 5 7.36 -0.26 20.04
CA LEU A 5 7.25 1.13 19.59
C LEU A 5 7.95 1.36 18.24
N ILE A 6 9.11 0.73 18.02
CA ILE A 6 9.82 0.77 16.74
C ILE A 6 8.98 0.14 15.63
N PHE A 7 8.44 -1.06 15.88
CA PHE A 7 7.54 -1.74 14.96
C PHE A 7 6.32 -0.89 14.62
N PHE A 8 5.58 -0.45 15.64
CA PHE A 8 4.32 0.27 15.46
C PHE A 8 4.55 1.66 14.86
N GLY A 9 5.60 2.36 15.30
CA GLY A 9 6.02 3.63 14.71
C GLY A 9 6.39 3.50 13.23
N THR A 10 7.15 2.46 12.87
CA THR A 10 7.48 2.18 11.47
C THR A 10 6.22 1.89 10.65
N PHE A 11 5.32 1.05 11.16
CA PHE A 11 4.05 0.73 10.51
C PHE A 11 3.22 1.99 10.20
N LEU A 12 3.11 2.92 11.15
CA LEU A 12 2.36 4.17 10.95
C LEU A 12 3.05 5.11 9.95
N LEU A 13 4.37 5.24 10.05
CA LEU A 13 5.16 6.09 9.13
C LEU A 13 5.08 5.61 7.68
N MET A 14 4.88 4.31 7.46
CA MET A 14 4.72 3.75 6.12
C MET A 14 3.51 4.30 5.36
N GLU A 15 2.44 4.74 6.04
CA GLU A 15 1.34 5.45 5.36
C GLU A 15 1.85 6.74 4.71
N CYS A 16 2.68 7.52 5.41
CA CYS A 16 3.29 8.73 4.86
C CYS A 16 4.25 8.40 3.71
N VAL A 17 5.11 7.39 3.90
CA VAL A 17 6.07 6.95 2.87
C VAL A 17 5.33 6.53 1.60
N THR A 18 4.33 5.67 1.72
CA THR A 18 3.58 5.18 0.56
C THR A 18 2.72 6.25 -0.07
N TRP A 19 2.15 7.19 0.69
CA TRP A 19 1.47 8.35 0.12
C TRP A 19 2.41 9.19 -0.74
N LEU A 20 3.62 9.49 -0.23
CA LEU A 20 4.63 10.25 -0.98
C LEU A 20 5.09 9.50 -2.22
N THR A 21 5.38 8.21 -2.10
CA THR A 21 5.77 7.36 -3.22
C THR A 21 4.65 7.30 -4.26
N HIS A 22 3.41 7.12 -3.83
CA HIS A 22 2.27 7.03 -4.74
C HIS A 22 2.07 8.34 -5.52
N LYS A 23 2.08 9.48 -4.82
CA LYS A 23 1.87 10.78 -5.46
C LYS A 23 3.04 11.24 -6.34
N TYR A 24 4.28 11.11 -5.88
CA TYR A 24 5.44 11.73 -6.54
C TYR A 24 6.28 10.77 -7.37
N VAL A 25 6.25 9.48 -7.05
CA VAL A 25 7.03 8.46 -7.77
C VAL A 25 6.13 7.70 -8.73
N MET A 26 5.06 7.08 -8.23
CA MET A 26 4.15 6.26 -9.05
C MET A 26 3.35 7.13 -10.02
N HIS A 27 2.85 8.29 -9.59
CA HIS A 27 2.25 9.31 -10.48
C HIS A 27 3.27 10.29 -11.09
N GLY A 28 4.57 10.03 -10.95
CA GLY A 28 5.65 10.87 -11.46
C GLY A 28 6.63 10.10 -12.32
N SER A 29 7.87 9.97 -11.84
CA SER A 29 8.97 9.36 -12.60
C SER A 29 8.75 7.88 -12.96
N MET A 30 7.99 7.15 -12.16
CA MET A 30 7.68 5.73 -12.37
C MET A 30 6.27 5.47 -12.90
N TRP A 31 5.62 6.49 -13.50
CA TRP A 31 4.29 6.33 -14.09
C TRP A 31 4.19 5.18 -15.08
N TYR A 32 5.25 4.88 -15.84
CA TYR A 32 5.26 3.73 -16.75
C TYR A 32 4.83 2.41 -16.07
N PHE A 33 5.27 2.18 -14.83
CA PHE A 33 4.94 0.98 -14.06
C PHE A 33 3.55 1.04 -13.41
N HIS A 34 2.99 2.23 -13.20
CA HIS A 34 1.70 2.41 -12.56
C HIS A 34 0.54 2.65 -13.55
N ALA A 35 0.86 2.99 -14.81
CA ALA A 35 -0.14 3.40 -15.80
C ALA A 35 -1.12 2.29 -16.19
N ASP A 36 -0.67 1.03 -16.25
CA ASP A 36 -1.56 -0.11 -16.56
C ASP A 36 -2.54 -0.40 -15.42
N HIS A 37 -2.13 -0.13 -14.19
CA HIS A 37 -3.00 -0.21 -13.02
C HIS A 37 -4.13 0.84 -13.07
N HIS A 38 -3.85 2.05 -13.56
CA HIS A 38 -4.89 3.06 -13.81
C HIS A 38 -5.73 2.80 -15.04
N GLN A 39 -5.17 2.12 -16.03
CA GLN A 39 -5.82 1.82 -17.30
C GLN A 39 -5.84 0.31 -17.49
N PRO A 40 -6.71 -0.43 -16.78
CA PRO A 40 -6.74 -1.89 -16.83
C PRO A 40 -7.19 -2.33 -18.23
N LYS A 41 -6.24 -2.37 -19.16
CA LYS A 41 -6.37 -2.92 -20.49
C LYS A 41 -5.97 -4.39 -20.34
N TYR A 42 -6.98 -5.25 -20.40
CA TYR A 42 -6.89 -6.72 -20.30
C TYR A 42 -6.65 -7.25 -18.88
N ALA A 43 -7.40 -8.31 -18.53
CA ALA A 43 -7.34 -8.98 -17.24
C ALA A 43 -6.12 -9.91 -17.18
N ASN A 44 -4.94 -9.33 -16.96
CA ASN A 44 -3.74 -10.12 -16.69
C ASN A 44 -3.67 -10.45 -15.20
N VAL A 45 -3.15 -11.64 -14.88
CA VAL A 45 -2.90 -12.05 -13.49
C VAL A 45 -1.86 -11.13 -12.84
N PHE A 46 -0.94 -10.55 -13.62
CA PHE A 46 0.09 -9.64 -13.19
C PHE A 46 -0.03 -8.27 -13.87
N GLU A 47 0.31 -7.22 -13.13
CA GLU A 47 0.41 -5.84 -13.60
C GLU A 47 1.86 -5.36 -13.45
N ARG A 48 2.32 -4.43 -14.29
CA ARG A 48 3.67 -3.83 -14.09
C ARG A 48 3.77 -3.13 -12.74
N ASN A 49 2.64 -2.69 -12.21
CA ASN A 49 2.51 -2.13 -10.88
C ASN A 49 2.96 -3.11 -9.77
N ASP A 50 2.94 -4.41 -10.02
CA ASP A 50 3.40 -5.42 -9.05
C ASP A 50 4.89 -5.25 -8.71
N ILE A 51 5.67 -4.53 -9.52
CA ILE A 51 7.05 -4.16 -9.20
C ILE A 51 7.16 -3.40 -7.87
N PHE A 52 6.15 -2.63 -7.48
CA PHE A 52 6.19 -1.88 -6.23
C PHE A 52 6.18 -2.81 -5.01
N PHE A 53 5.53 -3.99 -5.09
CA PHE A 53 5.64 -5.00 -4.02
C PHE A 53 7.10 -5.44 -3.83
N VAL A 54 7.82 -5.66 -4.92
CA VAL A 54 9.23 -6.05 -4.86
C VAL A 54 10.09 -4.91 -4.31
N ILE A 55 9.87 -3.68 -4.78
CA ILE A 55 10.59 -2.48 -4.30
C ILE A 55 10.43 -2.29 -2.79
N PHE A 56 9.21 -2.46 -2.25
CA PHE A 56 8.96 -2.35 -0.81
C PHE A 56 9.39 -3.59 -0.02
N ALA A 57 9.41 -4.78 -0.62
CA ALA A 57 9.88 -6.00 0.04
C ALA A 57 11.40 -6.02 0.25
N ILE A 58 12.19 -5.52 -0.71
CA ILE A 58 13.66 -5.48 -0.62
C ILE A 58 14.17 -4.85 0.69
N PRO A 59 13.79 -3.61 1.07
CA PRO A 59 14.28 -3.01 2.31
C PRO A 59 13.84 -3.82 3.54
N SER A 60 12.64 -4.40 3.54
CA SER A 60 12.19 -5.27 4.62
C SER A 60 13.07 -6.52 4.75
N ILE A 61 13.41 -7.18 3.64
CA ILE A 61 14.26 -8.38 3.62
C ILE A 61 15.68 -8.03 4.10
N VAL A 62 16.26 -6.94 3.61
CA VAL A 62 17.59 -6.46 4.03
C VAL A 62 17.62 -6.18 5.53
N LEU A 63 16.59 -5.51 6.05
CA LEU A 63 16.46 -5.23 7.48
C LEU A 63 16.29 -6.49 8.32
N PHE A 64 15.59 -7.51 7.81
CA PHE A 64 15.54 -8.81 8.50
C PHE A 64 16.89 -9.50 8.52
N TYR A 65 17.62 -9.52 7.40
CA TYR A 65 18.93 -10.15 7.32
C TYR A 65 19.91 -9.61 8.37
N TYR A 66 20.06 -8.28 8.44
CA TYR A 66 20.90 -7.64 9.47
C TYR A 66 20.23 -7.59 10.85
N GLY A 67 18.91 -7.71 10.90
CA GLY A 67 18.13 -7.65 12.13
C GLY A 67 18.21 -8.91 12.99
N VAL A 68 18.63 -10.04 12.41
CA VAL A 68 18.82 -11.31 13.12
C VAL A 68 20.28 -11.58 13.50
N GLU A 69 21.22 -10.83 12.94
CA GLU A 69 22.65 -11.00 13.20
C GLU A 69 22.97 -10.69 14.68
N GLY A 70 23.51 -11.66 15.39
CA GLY A 70 23.81 -11.54 16.83
C GLY A 70 22.58 -11.49 17.75
N GLY A 71 21.39 -11.82 17.22
CA GLY A 71 20.11 -11.76 17.94
C GLY A 71 19.16 -10.70 17.39
N LEU A 72 17.87 -10.78 17.78
CA LEU A 72 16.85 -9.85 17.28
C LEU A 72 17.11 -8.42 17.77
N ASN A 73 17.44 -7.53 16.84
CA ASN A 73 17.71 -6.12 17.12
C ASN A 73 16.64 -5.20 16.49
N TYR A 74 16.79 -3.88 16.65
CA TYR A 74 15.82 -2.90 16.19
C TYR A 74 15.55 -2.94 14.68
N LEU A 75 16.53 -3.32 13.85
CA LEU A 75 16.35 -3.44 12.39
C LEU A 75 15.29 -4.47 12.04
N PHE A 76 15.26 -5.59 12.77
CA PHE A 76 14.24 -6.62 12.60
C PHE A 76 12.83 -6.05 12.82
N PHE A 77 12.65 -5.22 13.84
CA PHE A 77 11.35 -4.62 14.15
C PHE A 77 10.95 -3.51 13.17
N ILE A 78 11.92 -2.79 12.58
CA ILE A 78 11.66 -1.89 11.44
C ILE A 78 11.19 -2.70 10.23
N GLY A 79 11.91 -3.78 9.89
CA GLY A 79 11.51 -4.69 8.82
C GLY A 79 10.10 -5.25 9.03
N LEU A 80 9.76 -5.63 10.27
CA LEU A 80 8.41 -6.08 10.62
C LEU A 80 7.36 -5.00 10.36
N GLY A 81 7.64 -3.74 10.71
CA GLY A 81 6.71 -2.63 10.47
C GLY A 81 6.42 -2.41 8.99
N ILE A 82 7.47 -2.46 8.15
CA ILE A 82 7.35 -2.37 6.69
C ILE A 82 6.54 -3.55 6.14
N MET A 83 6.87 -4.77 6.56
CA MET A 83 6.20 -5.99 6.12
C MET A 83 4.70 -5.97 6.47
N PHE A 84 4.35 -5.65 7.71
CA PHE A 84 2.95 -5.60 8.14
C PHE A 84 2.16 -4.50 7.42
N TYR A 85 2.78 -3.34 7.19
CA TYR A 85 2.14 -2.31 6.36
C TYR A 85 1.92 -2.82 4.94
N GLY A 86 2.93 -3.45 4.32
CA GLY A 86 2.81 -4.05 2.99
C GLY A 86 1.72 -5.12 2.91
N MET A 87 1.57 -5.95 3.96
CA MET A 87 0.48 -6.93 4.07
C MET A 87 -0.89 -6.24 4.15
N CYS A 88 -1.04 -5.21 4.98
CA CYS A 88 -2.26 -4.42 5.01
C CYS A 88 -2.54 -3.78 3.65
N TYR A 89 -1.53 -3.20 3.00
CA TYR A 89 -1.64 -2.60 1.68
C TYR A 89 -2.19 -3.61 0.67
N PHE A 90 -1.57 -4.79 0.55
CA PHE A 90 -2.05 -5.86 -0.33
C PHE A 90 -3.50 -6.28 -0.04
N MET A 91 -3.85 -6.45 1.24
CA MET A 91 -5.20 -6.86 1.64
C MET A 91 -6.26 -5.81 1.30
N ILE A 92 -5.92 -4.52 1.41
CA ILE A 92 -6.86 -3.46 1.07
C ILE A 92 -6.86 -3.20 -0.45
N HIS A 93 -5.70 -3.04 -1.07
CA HIS A 93 -5.56 -2.68 -2.47
C HIS A 93 -6.03 -3.84 -3.38
N ASP A 94 -5.34 -4.97 -3.36
CA ASP A 94 -5.52 -6.05 -4.32
C ASP A 94 -6.73 -6.94 -4.02
N VAL A 95 -6.96 -7.22 -2.73
CA VAL A 95 -8.05 -8.12 -2.31
C VAL A 95 -9.36 -7.34 -2.16
N LEU A 96 -9.39 -6.26 -1.40
CA LEU A 96 -10.64 -5.55 -1.10
C LEU A 96 -11.10 -4.63 -2.24
N ILE A 97 -10.18 -3.91 -2.90
CA ILE A 97 -10.51 -2.86 -3.87
C ILE A 97 -10.48 -3.37 -5.30
N HIS A 98 -9.33 -3.89 -5.76
CA HIS A 98 -9.18 -4.45 -7.11
C HIS A 98 -9.79 -5.85 -7.26
N GLN A 99 -10.08 -6.52 -6.15
CA GLN A 99 -10.67 -7.87 -6.13
C GLN A 99 -9.93 -8.89 -7.01
N ARG A 100 -8.59 -8.76 -7.10
CA ARG A 100 -7.71 -9.81 -7.68
C ARG A 100 -7.90 -11.13 -6.94
N PHE A 101 -8.21 -11.04 -5.64
CA PHE A 101 -8.73 -12.13 -4.81
C PHE A 101 -10.06 -11.73 -4.18
N LYS A 102 -11.09 -12.58 -4.27
CA LYS A 102 -12.48 -12.23 -3.91
C LYS A 102 -12.82 -12.44 -2.41
N TRP A 103 -11.85 -12.29 -1.50
CA TRP A 103 -12.06 -12.61 -0.07
C TRP A 103 -12.99 -11.63 0.66
N PHE A 104 -12.98 -10.34 0.28
CA PHE A 104 -13.78 -9.28 0.95
C PHE A 104 -14.86 -8.67 0.06
N LYS A 105 -15.38 -9.42 -0.91
CA LYS A 105 -16.33 -8.92 -1.90
C LYS A 105 -17.59 -8.29 -1.26
N HIS A 106 -18.09 -8.88 -0.16
CA HIS A 106 -19.33 -8.51 0.50
C HIS A 106 -19.15 -7.89 1.90
N THR A 107 -18.06 -7.16 2.13
CA THR A 107 -17.86 -6.49 3.43
C THR A 107 -18.88 -5.37 3.68
N ASN A 108 -19.43 -5.33 4.91
CA ASN A 108 -20.34 -4.28 5.40
C ASN A 108 -19.64 -3.27 6.32
N ASN A 109 -18.32 -3.38 6.49
CA ASN A 109 -17.57 -2.50 7.39
C ASN A 109 -17.42 -1.08 6.77
N LYS A 110 -17.89 -0.05 7.50
CA LYS A 110 -17.87 1.35 7.03
C LYS A 110 -16.47 1.86 6.68
N TYR A 111 -15.45 1.45 7.45
CA TYR A 111 -14.06 1.82 7.19
C TYR A 111 -13.58 1.23 5.86
N LEU A 112 -13.74 -0.08 5.66
CA LEU A 112 -13.32 -0.77 4.44
C LEU A 112 -14.08 -0.26 3.20
N ILE A 113 -15.38 0.04 3.33
CA ILE A 113 -16.16 0.66 2.25
C ILE A 113 -15.63 2.06 1.93
N GLY A 114 -15.25 2.85 2.94
CA GLY A 114 -14.68 4.17 2.74
C GLY A 114 -13.35 4.14 2.00
N LEU A 115 -12.44 3.23 2.36
CA LEU A 115 -11.17 3.03 1.64
C LEU A 115 -11.43 2.70 0.16
N ARG A 116 -12.34 1.76 -0.11
CA ARG A 116 -12.74 1.39 -1.47
C ARG A 116 -13.30 2.57 -2.27
N LYS A 117 -14.13 3.41 -1.66
CA LYS A 117 -14.68 4.60 -2.31
C LYS A 117 -13.59 5.62 -2.66
N ALA A 118 -12.68 5.90 -1.73
CA ALA A 118 -11.60 6.86 -1.94
C ALA A 118 -10.67 6.42 -3.08
N HIS A 119 -10.22 5.17 -3.06
CA HIS A 119 -9.38 4.61 -4.12
C HIS A 119 -10.10 4.54 -5.47
N LYS A 120 -11.40 4.24 -5.48
CA LYS A 120 -12.18 4.31 -6.72
C LYS A 120 -12.23 5.72 -7.31
N VAL A 121 -12.27 6.77 -6.48
CA VAL A 121 -12.18 8.16 -6.95
C VAL A 121 -10.81 8.48 -7.50
N HIS A 122 -9.75 7.99 -6.85
CA HIS A 122 -8.39 8.07 -7.34
C HIS A 122 -8.26 7.51 -8.79
N HIS A 123 -8.78 6.31 -9.02
CA HIS A 123 -8.78 5.66 -10.34
C HIS A 123 -9.72 6.26 -11.40
N LYS A 124 -10.58 7.22 -11.06
CA LYS A 124 -11.34 7.94 -12.10
C LYS A 124 -10.43 8.76 -13.01
N HIS A 125 -9.27 9.16 -12.50
CA HIS A 125 -8.23 9.81 -13.27
C HIS A 125 -7.33 8.73 -13.86
N LEU A 126 -7.43 8.54 -15.18
CA LEU A 126 -6.68 7.52 -15.93
C LEU A 126 -5.25 7.94 -16.27
N GLY A 127 -4.91 9.20 -16.04
CA GLY A 127 -3.59 9.77 -16.28
C GLY A 127 -2.83 9.99 -14.98
N LYS A 128 -1.55 10.36 -15.12
CA LYS A 128 -0.69 10.68 -13.98
C LYS A 128 -1.12 11.95 -13.24
N GLU A 129 -1.69 12.91 -13.95
CA GLU A 129 -2.07 14.22 -13.42
C GLU A 129 -3.47 14.21 -12.80
N HIS A 130 -3.74 15.17 -11.91
CA HIS A 130 -5.05 15.38 -11.26
C HIS A 130 -5.55 14.22 -10.39
N GLY A 131 -4.69 13.25 -10.06
CA GLY A 131 -4.99 12.22 -9.09
C GLY A 131 -5.36 12.82 -7.72
N GLU A 132 -6.38 12.26 -7.08
CA GLU A 132 -6.77 12.59 -5.72
C GLU A 132 -6.70 11.33 -4.85
N CYS A 133 -6.60 11.48 -3.53
CA CYS A 133 -6.66 10.35 -2.57
C CYS A 133 -5.60 9.26 -2.76
N PHE A 134 -4.32 9.62 -2.64
CA PHE A 134 -3.18 8.69 -2.75
C PHE A 134 -2.95 7.78 -1.53
N GLY A 135 -3.65 8.00 -0.42
CA GLY A 135 -3.50 7.22 0.83
C GLY A 135 -4.21 5.88 0.77
N MET A 136 -3.72 4.91 1.54
CA MET A 136 -4.21 3.53 1.53
C MET A 136 -5.05 3.20 2.76
N LEU A 137 -4.48 3.36 3.97
CA LEU A 137 -5.18 3.08 5.23
C LEU A 137 -5.80 4.34 5.83
N PHE A 138 -5.37 5.53 5.38
CA PHE A 138 -5.89 6.81 5.82
C PHE A 138 -6.35 7.67 4.63
N VAL A 139 -7.67 7.75 4.44
CA VAL A 139 -8.31 8.55 3.39
C VAL A 139 -9.22 9.64 3.97
N PRO A 140 -9.58 10.69 3.21
CA PRO A 140 -10.40 11.79 3.72
C PRO A 140 -11.73 11.33 4.34
N PHE A 141 -12.11 11.91 5.49
CA PHE A 141 -13.26 11.47 6.28
C PHE A 141 -14.61 11.47 5.54
N LYS A 142 -14.73 12.28 4.48
CA LYS A 142 -15.93 12.33 3.62
C LYS A 142 -16.30 10.95 3.04
N TYR A 143 -15.33 10.05 2.86
CA TYR A 143 -15.58 8.72 2.29
C TYR A 143 -16.14 7.69 3.28
N TYR A 144 -16.01 7.92 4.60
CA TYR A 144 -16.56 7.04 5.63
C TYR A 144 -18.01 7.37 6.02
N LYS A 145 -18.53 8.49 5.54
CA LYS A 145 -19.95 8.84 5.70
C LYS A 145 -20.76 8.00 4.71
N ILE A 146 -21.47 7.01 5.24
CA ILE A 146 -22.34 6.06 4.51
C ILE A 146 -23.74 6.19 5.09
#